data_AF-A0A7C9CV00-F1
#
_entry.id   AF-A0A7C9CV00-F1
#
_cell.length_a   1.000
_cell.length_b   1.000
_cell.length_c   1.000
_cell.angle_alpha   90.00
_cell.angle_beta   90.00
_cell.angle_gamma   90.00
#
_symmetry.space_group_name_H-M   'P 1'
#
loop_
_entity.id
_entity.type
_entity.pdbx_description
1 polymer ?
#
loop_
_entity_poly.entity_id
_entity_poly.type
_entity_poly.pdbx_seq_one_letter_code
_entity_poly.pdbx_strand_id
1 'polypeptide(L)'
;GYRISITMASKSNTCLLYSSLMKVNTVAEQSYIYYSGFSGEEGDSQASGAYILRPNGTFQIKAEEEAPLTVMKGPLLDEFHQQLTSWIHQITRIYKSKEHAEVEFMVGPIPIDDGIGKEIVTQITTTMKTNGTFYTDSNGRDFLRRIRDYRQDWDLEINQPIAGNYYPLNLGIYMEDGNTELSVLVDRAVGGSSIKDGQIEIMLHRRLVHDDSRGVGEALNETVCIHNDCKGLMVKGKFF
;
A
#
# COMPACT_ATOMS: atom_id res chain seq x y z
N GLY A 1 7.09 -14.57 -29.33
CA GLY A 1 6.98 -14.58 -27.86
C GLY A 1 6.31 -13.30 -27.44
N TYR A 2 5.12 -13.41 -26.87
CA TYR A 2 4.31 -12.28 -26.42
C TYR A 2 5.00 -11.60 -25.23
N ARG A 3 5.00 -10.26 -25.17
CA ARG A 3 5.77 -9.48 -24.16
C ARG A 3 4.86 -8.49 -23.46
N ILE A 4 4.68 -8.62 -22.15
CA ILE A 4 4.23 -7.46 -21.36
C ILE A 4 5.39 -6.44 -21.38
N SER A 5 5.10 -5.19 -21.72
CA SER A 5 6.13 -4.13 -21.74
C SER A 5 5.73 -3.04 -20.76
N ILE A 6 6.20 -3.15 -19.53
CA ILE A 6 5.97 -2.12 -18.52
C ILE A 6 6.95 -0.98 -18.76
N THR A 7 6.44 0.24 -18.90
CA THR A 7 7.24 1.44 -19.12
C THR A 7 7.05 2.38 -17.93
N MET A 8 8.10 2.62 -17.15
CA MET A 8 8.05 3.66 -16.12
C MET A 8 8.44 5.01 -16.69
N ALA A 9 7.65 6.04 -16.37
CA ALA A 9 8.01 7.43 -16.62
C ALA A 9 8.67 8.00 -15.36
N SER A 10 9.80 8.71 -15.52
CA SER A 10 10.70 9.05 -14.41
C SER A 10 10.37 10.32 -13.63
N LYS A 11 9.42 11.15 -14.09
CA LYS A 11 9.17 12.49 -13.52
C LYS A 11 8.02 12.54 -12.51
N SER A 12 7.23 11.50 -12.45
CA SER A 12 6.16 11.27 -11.50
C SER A 12 6.23 9.77 -11.20
N ASN A 13 5.86 9.29 -10.01
CA ASN A 13 5.87 7.85 -9.69
C ASN A 13 4.86 7.02 -10.51
N THR A 14 4.48 7.52 -11.68
CA THR A 14 3.57 6.93 -12.66
C THR A 14 4.26 5.78 -13.39
N CYS A 15 3.69 4.59 -13.24
CA CYS A 15 4.11 3.39 -13.95
C CYS A 15 3.14 3.12 -15.12
N LEU A 16 3.54 3.42 -16.35
CA LEU A 16 2.71 3.07 -17.50
C LEU A 16 2.80 1.56 -17.73
N LEU A 17 1.81 0.83 -17.25
CA LEU A 17 1.68 -0.62 -17.44
C LEU A 17 1.10 -0.90 -18.83
N TYR A 18 1.95 -1.28 -19.78
CA TYR A 18 1.48 -1.72 -21.10
C TYR A 18 1.56 -3.24 -21.23
N SER A 19 0.41 -3.87 -21.52
CA SER A 19 0.32 -5.31 -21.83
C SER A 19 0.04 -5.51 -23.32
N SER A 20 1.05 -6.01 -24.06
CA SER A 20 0.83 -6.39 -25.47
C SER A 20 -0.03 -7.65 -25.62
N LEU A 21 -0.16 -8.45 -24.55
CA LEU A 21 -0.91 -9.71 -24.55
C LEU A 21 -2.43 -9.47 -24.65
N MET A 22 -2.93 -8.42 -23.99
CA MET A 22 -4.36 -8.09 -23.99
C MET A 22 -4.73 -6.94 -24.95
N LYS A 23 -3.75 -6.33 -25.64
CA LYS A 23 -3.92 -5.03 -26.34
C LYS A 23 -4.53 -3.94 -25.44
N VAL A 24 -4.41 -4.08 -24.12
CA VAL A 24 -4.90 -3.11 -23.15
C VAL A 24 -3.76 -2.14 -22.86
N ASN A 25 -3.99 -0.88 -23.19
CA ASN A 25 -3.15 0.22 -22.78
C ASN A 25 -3.83 0.90 -21.59
N THR A 26 -3.39 0.56 -20.38
CA THR A 26 -3.90 1.20 -19.16
C THR A 26 -2.79 1.95 -18.47
N VAL A 27 -3.14 3.05 -17.82
CA VAL A 27 -2.20 3.86 -17.05
C VAL A 27 -2.45 3.55 -15.58
N ALA A 28 -1.39 3.12 -14.88
CA ALA A 28 -1.41 2.97 -13.44
C ALA A 28 -0.44 3.98 -12.82
N GLU A 29 -0.91 4.75 -11.86
CA GLU A 29 -0.05 5.60 -11.06
C GLU A 29 0.17 4.94 -9.71
N GLN A 30 1.45 4.73 -9.36
CA GLN A 30 1.81 4.23 -8.05
C GLN A 30 2.27 5.41 -7.19
N SER A 31 1.76 5.51 -5.97
CA SER A 31 2.16 6.54 -5.03
C SER A 31 2.24 5.98 -3.61
N TYR A 32 2.90 6.72 -2.73
CA TYR A 32 2.93 6.43 -1.30
C TYR A 32 2.17 7.51 -0.56
N ILE A 33 1.40 7.08 0.44
CA ILE A 33 0.75 7.95 1.40
C ILE A 33 1.07 7.46 2.81
N TYR A 34 0.74 8.27 3.81
CA TYR A 34 0.48 7.74 5.13
C TYR A 34 -0.85 8.24 5.67
N TYR A 35 -1.48 7.39 6.48
CA TYR A 35 -2.50 7.84 7.41
C TYR A 35 -1.83 8.25 8.72
N SER A 36 -2.20 9.42 9.24
CA SER A 36 -1.82 9.77 10.60
C SER A 36 -2.71 9.02 11.58
N GLY A 37 -2.12 8.38 12.58
CA GLY A 37 -2.88 7.69 13.62
C GLY A 37 -3.61 8.72 14.50
N PHE A 38 -4.91 8.55 14.69
CA PHE A 38 -5.67 9.33 15.67
C PHE A 38 -5.19 9.03 17.10
N SER A 39 -4.95 10.06 17.88
CA SER A 39 -4.45 9.96 19.26
C SER A 39 -5.55 9.78 20.31
N GLY A 40 -6.82 9.91 19.92
CA GLY A 40 -7.91 10.16 20.86
C GLY A 40 -8.05 11.66 21.17
N GLU A 41 -9.27 12.08 21.44
CA GLU A 41 -9.60 13.43 21.92
C GLU A 41 -10.70 13.39 22.99
N GLU A 42 -11.01 14.53 23.60
CA GLU A 42 -12.05 14.62 24.61
C GLU A 42 -13.42 14.25 24.02
N GLY A 43 -14.08 13.24 24.60
CA GLY A 43 -15.33 12.69 24.09
C GLY A 43 -15.17 11.53 23.10
N ASP A 44 -13.97 11.33 22.55
CA ASP A 44 -13.66 10.17 21.71
C ASP A 44 -12.21 9.68 21.90
N SER A 45 -12.02 8.86 22.92
CA SER A 45 -10.71 8.38 23.35
C SER A 45 -10.09 7.28 22.49
N GLN A 46 -10.78 6.75 21.47
CA GLN A 46 -10.28 5.58 20.76
C GLN A 46 -9.11 5.95 19.84
N ALA A 47 -7.88 5.69 20.25
CA ALA A 47 -6.68 5.89 19.42
C ALA A 47 -6.49 4.78 18.35
N SER A 48 -5.65 5.05 17.35
CA SER A 48 -5.01 3.99 16.56
C SER A 48 -3.96 3.26 17.39
N GLY A 49 -3.84 1.94 17.21
CA GLY A 49 -2.86 1.12 17.91
C GLY A 49 -2.60 -0.21 17.22
N ALA A 50 -2.12 -1.18 18.01
CA ALA A 50 -1.77 -2.51 17.52
C ALA A 50 -2.94 -3.23 16.83
N TYR A 51 -4.17 -3.02 17.30
CA TYR A 51 -5.39 -3.65 16.80
C TYR A 51 -6.23 -2.70 15.95
N ILE A 52 -6.37 -1.45 16.38
CA ILE A 52 -7.29 -0.49 15.78
C ILE A 52 -6.57 0.36 14.73
N LEU A 53 -7.12 0.37 13.52
CA LEU A 53 -6.83 1.35 12.48
C LEU A 53 -7.83 2.49 12.61
N ARG A 54 -7.36 3.69 12.91
CA ARG A 54 -8.19 4.90 12.99
C ARG A 54 -7.44 6.12 12.44
N PRO A 55 -7.51 6.34 11.12
CA PRO A 55 -6.89 7.49 10.47
C PRO A 55 -7.47 8.82 10.96
N ASN A 56 -6.61 9.79 11.25
CA ASN A 56 -6.98 11.18 11.52
C ASN A 56 -6.85 12.07 10.27
N GLY A 57 -5.96 11.70 9.35
CA GLY A 57 -5.73 12.42 8.10
C GLY A 57 -4.98 11.57 7.09
N THR A 58 -5.04 11.98 5.83
CA THR A 58 -4.34 11.33 4.71
C THR A 58 -3.31 12.28 4.13
N PHE A 59 -2.06 11.85 4.07
CA PHE A 59 -0.94 12.69 3.64
C PHE A 59 -0.17 12.02 2.51
N GLN A 60 0.07 12.76 1.44
CA GLN A 60 0.86 12.29 0.31
C GLN A 60 2.35 12.29 0.67
N ILE A 61 3.06 11.21 0.37
CA ILE A 61 4.51 11.14 0.47
C ILE A 61 5.09 11.48 -0.89
N LYS A 62 5.68 12.68 -0.98
CA LYS A 62 6.33 13.15 -2.21
C LYS A 62 7.78 12.70 -2.21
N ALA A 63 8.30 12.45 -3.41
CA ALA A 63 9.73 12.29 -3.60
C ALA A 63 10.44 13.59 -3.20
N GLU A 64 11.57 13.47 -2.50
CA GLU A 64 12.47 14.60 -2.24
C GLU A 64 12.98 15.15 -3.59
N GLU A 65 13.19 16.47 -3.71
CA GLU A 65 13.47 17.13 -5.00
C GLU A 65 14.72 16.58 -5.73
N GLU A 66 15.68 16.01 -4.97
CA GLU A 66 16.92 15.42 -5.47
C GLU A 66 16.94 13.89 -5.39
N ALA A 67 15.77 13.25 -5.22
CA ALA A 67 15.63 11.80 -5.12
C ALA A 67 16.33 11.07 -6.29
N PRO A 68 17.37 10.25 -6.02
CA PRO A 68 18.06 9.54 -7.08
C PRO A 68 17.14 8.50 -7.72
N LEU A 69 17.08 8.54 -9.06
CA LEU A 69 16.49 7.49 -9.88
C LEU A 69 17.60 6.79 -10.67
N THR A 70 17.79 5.51 -10.42
CA THR A 70 18.72 4.68 -11.19
C THR A 70 17.94 3.68 -12.04
N VAL A 71 18.19 3.69 -13.35
CA VAL A 71 17.56 2.77 -14.30
C VAL A 71 18.62 1.83 -14.85
N MET A 72 18.42 0.52 -14.66
CA MET A 72 19.30 -0.53 -15.18
C MET A 72 18.52 -1.37 -16.18
N LYS A 73 19.00 -1.43 -17.42
CA LYS A 73 18.37 -2.24 -18.48
C LYS A 73 19.29 -3.39 -18.83
N GLY A 74 18.75 -4.60 -18.78
CA GLY A 74 19.51 -5.82 -19.03
C GLY A 74 18.78 -6.80 -19.94
N PRO A 75 19.48 -7.83 -20.44
CA PRO A 75 18.88 -8.86 -21.27
C PRO A 75 17.87 -9.74 -20.50
N LEU A 76 18.00 -9.83 -19.17
CA LEU A 76 17.15 -10.67 -18.31
C LEU A 76 16.00 -9.89 -17.66
N LEU A 77 16.24 -8.63 -17.31
CA LEU A 77 15.27 -7.78 -16.63
C LEU A 77 15.65 -6.30 -16.75
N ASP A 78 14.68 -5.42 -16.52
CA ASP A 78 14.91 -3.99 -16.28
C ASP A 78 14.61 -3.67 -14.80
N GLU A 79 15.42 -2.82 -14.18
CA GLU A 79 15.21 -2.32 -12.80
C GLU A 79 15.13 -0.81 -12.75
N PHE A 80 14.25 -0.33 -11.88
CA PHE A 80 14.08 1.08 -11.55
C PHE A 80 14.23 1.21 -10.04
N HIS A 81 15.32 1.85 -9.61
CA HIS A 81 15.63 2.11 -8.21
C HIS A 81 15.20 3.53 -7.89
N GLN A 82 14.28 3.68 -6.95
CA GLN A 82 13.66 4.93 -6.54
C GLN A 82 13.87 5.13 -5.05
N GLN A 83 14.61 6.17 -4.67
CA GLN A 83 14.64 6.63 -3.29
C GLN A 83 13.63 7.77 -3.15
N LEU A 84 12.48 7.51 -2.55
CA LEU A 84 11.42 8.51 -2.43
C LEU A 84 11.71 9.50 -1.30
N THR A 85 12.10 8.96 -0.15
CA THR A 85 12.53 9.75 1.01
C THR A 85 13.76 9.08 1.62
N SER A 86 14.35 9.72 2.63
CA SER A 86 15.37 9.09 3.48
C SER A 86 14.95 7.75 4.13
N TRP A 87 13.66 7.41 4.18
CA TRP A 87 13.10 6.23 4.87
C TRP A 87 12.13 5.41 4.00
N ILE A 88 11.99 5.73 2.71
CA ILE A 88 11.27 4.91 1.74
C ILE A 88 12.10 4.74 0.47
N HIS A 89 12.44 3.48 0.18
CA HIS A 89 13.09 3.08 -1.05
C HIS A 89 12.27 1.99 -1.76
N GLN A 90 12.21 2.05 -3.09
CA GLN A 90 11.50 1.11 -3.93
C GLN A 90 12.39 0.65 -5.09
N ILE A 91 12.33 -0.65 -5.40
CA ILE A 91 12.91 -1.22 -6.61
C ILE A 91 11.81 -1.91 -7.40
N THR A 92 11.53 -1.41 -8.59
CA THR A 92 10.60 -2.05 -9.52
C THR A 92 11.40 -2.88 -10.53
N ARG A 93 11.14 -4.19 -10.60
CA ARG A 93 11.81 -5.14 -11.51
C ARG A 93 10.83 -5.69 -12.53
N ILE A 94 11.20 -5.59 -13.80
CA ILE A 94 10.45 -6.15 -14.93
C ILE A 94 11.27 -7.25 -15.58
N TYR A 95 11.00 -8.49 -15.19
CA TYR A 95 11.67 -9.67 -15.76
C TYR A 95 11.15 -9.98 -17.16
N LYS A 96 12.05 -10.20 -18.14
CA LYS A 96 11.64 -10.47 -19.53
C LYS A 96 10.87 -11.80 -19.71
N SER A 97 10.95 -12.69 -18.73
CA SER A 97 10.29 -14.00 -18.70
C SER A 97 9.04 -14.05 -17.81
N LYS A 98 8.63 -12.95 -17.18
CA LYS A 98 7.47 -12.90 -16.29
C LYS A 98 6.40 -11.95 -16.82
N GLU A 99 5.16 -12.20 -16.41
CA GLU A 99 3.97 -11.44 -16.81
C GLU A 99 3.48 -10.46 -15.71
N HIS A 100 4.38 -10.05 -14.82
CA HIS A 100 4.10 -9.08 -13.75
C HIS A 100 5.31 -8.19 -13.48
N ALA A 101 5.07 -7.03 -12.86
CA ALA A 101 6.13 -6.30 -12.18
C ALA A 101 6.41 -6.95 -10.83
N GLU A 102 7.63 -6.86 -10.33
CA GLU A 102 7.92 -7.09 -8.93
C GLU A 102 8.30 -5.75 -8.32
N VAL A 103 7.61 -5.32 -7.27
CA VAL A 103 7.91 -4.09 -6.55
C VAL A 103 8.42 -4.43 -5.17
N GLU A 104 9.73 -4.27 -4.97
CA GLU A 104 10.38 -4.45 -3.68
C GLU A 104 10.44 -3.11 -2.95
N PHE A 105 9.80 -3.04 -1.77
CA PHE A 105 9.80 -1.85 -0.93
C PHE A 105 10.71 -2.05 0.28
N MET A 106 11.29 -0.96 0.74
CA MET A 106 11.94 -0.82 2.03
C MET A 106 11.37 0.41 2.72
N VAL A 107 10.70 0.20 3.85
CA VAL A 107 10.01 1.26 4.60
C VAL A 107 10.54 1.29 6.03
N GLY A 108 11.05 2.46 6.40
CA GLY A 108 11.53 2.80 7.73
C GLY A 108 12.98 3.31 7.73
N PRO A 109 13.48 3.80 8.88
CA PRO A 109 12.74 3.97 10.13
C PRO A 109 11.63 5.03 9.98
N ILE A 110 10.39 4.69 10.34
CA ILE A 110 9.27 5.65 10.21
C ILE A 110 9.49 6.78 11.24
N PRO A 111 9.61 8.05 10.81
CA PRO A 111 9.85 9.16 11.71
C PRO A 111 8.59 9.45 12.55
N ILE A 112 8.77 9.60 13.86
CA ILE A 112 7.69 9.91 14.82
C ILE A 112 8.11 11.02 15.80
N ASP A 113 9.21 11.71 15.54
CA ASP A 113 9.73 12.80 16.40
C ASP A 113 8.78 14.02 16.43
N ASP A 114 7.87 14.08 15.46
CA ASP A 114 6.76 15.03 15.40
C ASP A 114 5.57 14.64 16.30
N GLY A 115 5.68 13.51 17.03
CA GLY A 115 4.60 12.99 17.86
C GLY A 115 3.42 12.42 17.08
N ILE A 116 3.56 12.19 15.76
CA ILE A 116 2.49 11.68 14.91
C ILE A 116 2.81 10.25 14.50
N GLY A 117 1.95 9.30 14.92
CA GLY A 117 1.97 7.93 14.41
C GLY A 117 1.62 7.88 12.93
N LYS A 118 2.29 7.03 12.14
CA LYS A 118 2.14 6.96 10.69
C LYS A 118 1.94 5.53 10.22
N GLU A 119 0.99 5.36 9.31
CA GLU A 119 0.61 4.08 8.71
C GLU A 119 0.84 4.20 7.21
N ILE A 120 1.90 3.56 6.72
CA ILE A 120 2.45 3.76 5.39
C ILE A 120 1.73 2.86 4.40
N VAL A 121 1.25 3.45 3.31
CA VAL A 121 0.40 2.77 2.33
C VAL A 121 0.94 3.05 0.92
N THR A 122 1.03 2.00 0.11
CA THR A 122 1.19 2.13 -1.35
C THR A 122 -0.18 2.17 -2.00
N GLN A 123 -0.40 3.09 -2.93
CA GLN A 123 -1.62 3.21 -3.72
C GLN A 123 -1.30 2.97 -5.19
N ILE A 124 -2.14 2.19 -5.87
CA ILE A 124 -2.11 1.98 -7.32
C ILE A 124 -3.42 2.50 -7.87
N THR A 125 -3.36 3.60 -8.62
CA THR A 125 -4.52 4.33 -9.12
C THR A 125 -4.60 4.19 -10.63
N THR A 126 -5.78 3.92 -11.15
CA THR A 126 -6.08 3.76 -12.58
C THR A 126 -7.32 4.59 -12.92
N THR A 127 -7.71 4.57 -14.20
CA THR A 127 -8.98 5.16 -14.65
C THR A 127 -10.13 4.14 -14.71
N MET A 128 -9.95 2.94 -14.15
CA MET A 128 -10.95 1.87 -14.18
C MET A 128 -12.21 2.27 -13.41
N LYS A 129 -13.37 1.90 -13.94
CA LYS A 129 -14.68 2.15 -13.31
C LYS A 129 -15.14 0.92 -12.54
N THR A 130 -14.64 0.78 -11.32
CA THR A 130 -14.86 -0.43 -10.49
C THR A 130 -16.14 -0.37 -9.66
N ASN A 131 -16.82 0.79 -9.62
CA ASN A 131 -18.11 1.00 -8.95
C ASN A 131 -18.09 0.55 -7.48
N GLY A 132 -17.03 0.94 -6.75
CA GLY A 132 -16.78 0.58 -5.35
C GLY A 132 -16.53 -0.92 -5.10
N THR A 133 -16.46 -1.76 -6.13
CA THR A 133 -16.29 -3.22 -5.99
C THR A 133 -14.82 -3.62 -6.14
N PHE A 134 -14.37 -4.50 -5.25
CA PHE A 134 -13.04 -5.09 -5.27
C PHE A 134 -13.10 -6.47 -4.59
N TYR A 135 -12.04 -7.25 -4.70
CA TYR A 135 -12.02 -8.64 -4.25
C TYR A 135 -10.75 -8.91 -3.45
N THR A 136 -10.91 -9.59 -2.32
CA THR A 136 -9.80 -9.94 -1.42
C THR A 136 -9.84 -11.42 -1.09
N ASP A 137 -8.68 -12.07 -0.99
CA ASP A 137 -8.62 -13.48 -0.61
C ASP A 137 -9.11 -13.73 0.84
N SER A 138 -9.50 -14.97 1.11
CA SER A 138 -9.73 -15.49 2.45
C SER A 138 -8.66 -16.55 2.76
N ASN A 139 -7.65 -16.17 3.55
CA ASN A 139 -6.51 -17.03 3.92
C ASN A 139 -5.80 -17.68 2.72
N GLY A 140 -5.65 -16.92 1.63
CA GLY A 140 -5.00 -17.37 0.40
C GLY A 140 -5.82 -18.36 -0.43
N ARG A 141 -7.13 -18.43 -0.21
CA ARG A 141 -8.05 -19.31 -0.93
C ARG A 141 -9.05 -18.50 -1.75
N ASP A 142 -10.34 -18.62 -1.44
CA ASP A 142 -11.43 -17.99 -2.18
C ASP A 142 -11.34 -16.46 -2.11
N PHE A 143 -11.65 -15.81 -3.23
CA PHE A 143 -11.80 -14.36 -3.28
C PHE A 143 -13.23 -13.97 -2.91
N LEU A 144 -13.35 -13.08 -1.94
CA LEU A 144 -14.62 -12.53 -1.49
C LEU A 144 -14.85 -11.16 -2.12
N ARG A 145 -16.04 -10.98 -2.70
CA ARG A 145 -16.48 -9.68 -3.22
C ARG A 145 -16.70 -8.70 -2.09
N ARG A 146 -16.03 -7.55 -2.15
CA ARG A 146 -16.15 -6.42 -1.22
C ARG A 146 -16.77 -5.26 -1.98
N ILE A 147 -17.65 -4.51 -1.30
CA ILE A 147 -18.22 -3.27 -1.82
C ILE A 147 -17.93 -2.19 -0.78
N ARG A 148 -17.32 -1.09 -1.21
CA ARG A 148 -17.01 0.06 -0.35
C ARG A 148 -18.29 0.55 0.34
N ASP A 149 -18.20 0.81 1.63
CA ASP A 149 -19.27 1.35 2.48
C ASP A 149 -20.56 0.49 2.52
N TYR A 150 -20.43 -0.83 2.32
CA TYR A 150 -21.56 -1.75 2.29
C TYR A 150 -21.35 -2.98 3.18
N ARG A 151 -22.46 -3.49 3.72
CA ARG A 151 -22.54 -4.78 4.42
C ARG A 151 -23.75 -5.55 3.91
N GLN A 152 -23.60 -6.86 3.77
CA GLN A 152 -24.66 -7.72 3.25
C GLN A 152 -25.76 -7.97 4.28
N ASP A 153 -25.38 -8.10 5.55
CA ASP A 153 -26.26 -8.63 6.59
C ASP A 153 -26.97 -7.53 7.40
N TRP A 154 -26.60 -6.26 7.24
CA TRP A 154 -27.23 -5.12 7.91
C TRP A 154 -26.99 -3.80 7.17
N ASP A 155 -27.84 -2.81 7.46
CA ASP A 155 -27.69 -1.44 6.98
C ASP A 155 -26.53 -0.74 7.72
N LEU A 156 -25.44 -0.47 7.02
CA LEU A 156 -24.22 0.10 7.60
C LEU A 156 -24.36 1.62 7.80
N GLU A 157 -24.17 2.08 9.03
CA GLU A 157 -23.85 3.48 9.32
C GLU A 157 -22.33 3.71 9.21
N ILE A 158 -21.92 4.61 8.33
CA ILE A 158 -20.51 4.83 8.00
C ILE A 158 -19.88 5.79 9.01
N ASN A 159 -19.24 5.24 10.04
CA ASN A 159 -18.50 6.02 11.04
C ASN A 159 -17.00 6.18 10.71
N GLN A 160 -16.44 5.29 9.90
CA GLN A 160 -15.03 5.25 9.54
C GLN A 160 -14.88 4.86 8.05
N PRO A 161 -14.90 5.83 7.11
CA PRO A 161 -14.92 5.54 5.67
C PRO A 161 -13.62 4.93 5.12
N ILE A 162 -12.52 5.06 5.84
CA ILE A 162 -11.25 4.39 5.49
C ILE A 162 -11.17 3.05 6.20
N ALA A 163 -11.07 3.07 7.54
CA ALA A 163 -10.84 1.87 8.33
C ALA A 163 -11.95 0.81 8.15
N GLY A 164 -13.21 1.22 8.01
CA GLY A 164 -14.34 0.31 7.78
C GLY A 164 -14.29 -0.43 6.44
N ASN A 165 -13.41 -0.04 5.53
CA ASN A 165 -13.24 -0.65 4.21
C ASN A 165 -11.92 -1.42 4.06
N TYR A 166 -11.11 -1.52 5.11
CA TYR A 166 -9.90 -2.35 5.09
C TYR A 166 -10.22 -3.83 5.31
N TYR A 167 -9.57 -4.70 4.54
CA TYR A 167 -9.71 -6.15 4.63
C TYR A 167 -8.32 -6.82 4.69
N PRO A 168 -8.21 -8.00 5.33
CA PRO A 168 -6.96 -8.75 5.38
C PRO A 168 -6.67 -9.37 4.01
N LEU A 169 -5.40 -9.30 3.58
CA LEU A 169 -4.88 -9.94 2.38
C LEU A 169 -3.79 -10.93 2.80
N ASN A 170 -3.85 -12.17 2.32
CA ASN A 170 -2.79 -13.18 2.50
C ASN A 170 -2.24 -13.71 1.17
N LEU A 171 -2.98 -13.52 0.08
CA LEU A 171 -2.57 -13.80 -1.29
C LEU A 171 -2.59 -12.53 -2.12
N GLY A 172 -3.69 -11.76 -2.07
CA GLY A 172 -3.81 -10.55 -2.86
C GLY A 172 -5.18 -9.91 -2.89
N ILE A 173 -5.25 -8.85 -3.68
CA ILE A 173 -6.43 -8.03 -3.93
C ILE A 173 -6.53 -7.79 -5.44
N TYR A 174 -7.75 -7.78 -5.97
CA TYR A 174 -7.96 -7.36 -7.35
C TYR A 174 -9.23 -6.52 -7.51
N MET A 175 -9.29 -5.79 -8.62
CA MET A 175 -10.47 -5.06 -9.07
C MET A 175 -10.61 -5.15 -10.59
N GLU A 176 -11.83 -5.08 -11.08
CA GLU A 176 -12.14 -5.19 -12.51
C GLU A 176 -13.20 -4.16 -12.92
N ASP A 177 -13.24 -3.81 -14.21
CA ASP A 177 -14.27 -2.93 -14.79
C ASP A 177 -15.05 -3.61 -15.93
N GLY A 178 -14.97 -4.94 -16.01
CA GLY A 178 -15.56 -5.78 -17.06
C GLY A 178 -14.73 -5.87 -18.34
N ASN A 179 -13.72 -5.01 -18.53
CA ASN A 179 -12.78 -5.08 -19.67
C ASN A 179 -11.35 -5.39 -19.23
N THR A 180 -10.94 -4.82 -18.10
CA THR A 180 -9.59 -4.95 -17.54
C THR A 180 -9.69 -5.43 -16.10
N GLU A 181 -8.70 -6.21 -15.69
CA GLU A 181 -8.46 -6.56 -14.29
C GLU A 181 -7.09 -6.01 -13.87
N LEU A 182 -7.05 -5.42 -12.67
CA LEU A 182 -5.81 -5.11 -11.97
C LEU A 182 -5.74 -5.98 -10.71
N SER A 183 -4.74 -6.85 -10.68
CA SER A 183 -4.46 -7.77 -9.58
C SER A 183 -3.13 -7.39 -8.91
N VAL A 184 -3.10 -7.43 -7.59
CA VAL A 184 -1.92 -7.18 -6.77
C VAL A 184 -1.72 -8.32 -5.79
N LEU A 185 -0.57 -8.98 -5.85
CA LEU A 185 -0.21 -10.06 -4.93
C LEU A 185 0.73 -9.57 -3.83
N VAL A 186 0.64 -10.18 -2.65
CA VAL A 186 1.40 -9.79 -1.46
C VAL A 186 2.37 -10.89 -1.01
N ASP A 187 3.50 -10.51 -0.43
CA ASP A 187 4.49 -11.47 0.11
C ASP A 187 4.21 -11.92 1.55
N ARG A 188 3.23 -11.29 2.22
CA ARG A 188 2.87 -11.51 3.62
C ARG A 188 1.44 -11.05 3.90
N ALA A 189 0.94 -11.38 5.08
CA ALA A 189 -0.32 -10.85 5.58
C ALA A 189 -0.25 -9.32 5.75
N VAL A 190 -1.15 -8.59 5.09
CA VAL A 190 -1.26 -7.13 5.14
C VAL A 190 -2.72 -6.70 5.10
N GLY A 191 -2.99 -5.43 5.41
CA GLY A 191 -4.29 -4.81 5.17
C GLY A 191 -4.34 -4.12 3.81
N GLY A 192 -5.45 -4.23 3.09
CA GLY A 192 -5.66 -3.50 1.85
C GLY A 192 -7.13 -3.16 1.59
N SER A 193 -7.35 -2.26 0.63
CA SER A 193 -8.67 -1.75 0.29
C SER A 193 -8.74 -1.15 -1.13
N SER A 194 -9.95 -0.76 -1.53
CA SER A 194 -10.22 0.18 -2.63
C SER A 194 -11.03 1.37 -2.10
N ILE A 195 -10.32 2.38 -1.58
CA ILE A 195 -10.93 3.59 -1.00
C ILE A 195 -11.53 4.51 -2.06
N LYS A 196 -11.00 4.48 -3.29
CA LYS A 196 -11.54 5.17 -4.47
C LYS A 196 -11.70 4.22 -5.63
N ASP A 197 -12.64 4.53 -6.53
CA ASP A 197 -12.82 3.75 -7.75
C ASP A 197 -11.53 3.72 -8.58
N GLY A 198 -11.23 2.56 -9.14
CA GLY A 198 -10.01 2.34 -9.91
C GLY A 198 -8.72 2.45 -9.08
N GLN A 199 -8.80 2.46 -7.75
CA GLN A 199 -7.65 2.50 -6.85
C GLN A 199 -7.61 1.25 -5.96
N ILE A 200 -6.44 0.61 -5.89
CA ILE A 200 -6.08 -0.37 -4.85
C ILE A 200 -5.07 0.28 -3.92
N GLU A 201 -5.15 -0.02 -2.64
CA GLU A 201 -4.13 0.36 -1.68
C GLU A 201 -3.78 -0.77 -0.71
N ILE A 202 -2.51 -0.80 -0.29
CA ILE A 202 -1.96 -1.82 0.61
C ILE A 202 -1.12 -1.12 1.68
N MET A 203 -1.41 -1.42 2.94
CA MET A 203 -0.66 -0.92 4.09
C MET A 203 0.60 -1.77 4.30
N LEU A 204 1.77 -1.13 4.18
CA LEU A 204 3.07 -1.80 4.15
C LEU A 204 3.75 -1.85 5.52
N HIS A 205 3.56 -0.81 6.33
CA HIS A 205 4.16 -0.70 7.66
C HIS A 205 3.41 0.32 8.51
N ARG A 206 3.47 0.20 9.84
CA ARG A 206 2.84 1.14 10.78
C ARG A 206 3.77 1.37 11.96
N ARG A 207 3.80 2.61 12.46
CA ARG A 207 4.47 2.95 13.72
C ARG A 207 3.64 4.01 14.44
N LEU A 208 3.19 3.69 15.64
CA LEU A 208 2.21 4.47 16.40
C LEU A 208 2.81 4.91 17.74
N VAL A 209 2.27 5.99 18.29
CA VAL A 209 2.76 6.63 19.53
C VAL A 209 1.82 6.45 20.72
N HIS A 210 0.66 5.82 20.51
CA HIS A 210 -0.35 5.53 21.53
C HIS A 210 -0.76 4.05 21.50
N ASP A 211 -1.18 3.54 22.66
CA ASP A 211 -1.89 2.26 22.81
C ASP A 211 -3.37 2.47 22.50
N ASP A 212 -4.03 1.48 21.89
CA ASP A 212 -5.45 1.55 21.53
C ASP A 212 -6.40 1.00 22.60
N SER A 213 -5.87 0.68 23.79
CA SER A 213 -6.61 0.20 24.95
C SER A 213 -7.40 -1.07 24.67
N ARG A 214 -6.76 -2.03 23.99
CA ARG A 214 -7.28 -3.39 23.76
C ARG A 214 -6.57 -4.48 24.55
N GLY A 215 -5.70 -4.10 25.48
CA GLY A 215 -5.12 -4.99 26.50
C GLY A 215 -3.64 -5.30 26.34
N VAL A 216 -2.99 -4.87 25.25
CA VAL A 216 -1.53 -5.02 25.10
C VAL A 216 -0.76 -4.07 26.01
N GLY A 217 -1.25 -2.83 26.21
CA GLY A 217 -0.69 -1.88 27.18
C GLY A 217 0.58 -1.18 26.69
N GLU A 218 0.83 -1.19 25.38
CA GLU A 218 1.98 -0.53 24.75
C GLU A 218 1.60 -0.04 23.35
N ALA A 219 2.20 1.07 22.92
CA ALA A 219 2.06 1.54 21.56
C ALA A 219 2.78 0.58 20.59
N LEU A 220 2.25 0.42 19.37
CA LEU A 220 2.93 -0.29 18.28
C LEU A 220 4.13 0.55 17.78
N ASN A 221 5.22 0.53 18.53
CA ASN A 221 6.42 1.34 18.33
C ASN A 221 7.68 0.46 18.27
N GLU A 222 7.74 -0.41 17.27
CA GLU A 222 8.85 -1.36 17.11
C GLU A 222 10.17 -0.64 16.82
N THR A 223 11.23 -1.03 17.53
CA THR A 223 12.58 -0.48 17.37
C THR A 223 13.63 -1.58 17.33
N VAL A 224 14.77 -1.28 16.70
CA VAL A 224 15.98 -2.11 16.70
C VAL A 224 17.10 -1.28 17.31
N CYS A 225 17.78 -1.84 18.31
CA CYS A 225 18.83 -1.15 19.07
C CYS A 225 20.20 -1.80 18.87
N ILE A 226 21.22 -1.00 18.60
CA ILE A 226 22.64 -1.42 18.56
C ILE A 226 23.44 -0.47 19.44
N HIS A 227 24.16 -0.98 20.44
CA HIS A 227 24.99 -0.19 21.35
C HIS A 227 24.31 1.09 21.91
N ASN A 228 23.05 0.96 22.36
CA ASN A 228 22.18 2.05 22.88
C ASN A 228 21.69 3.07 21.84
N ASP A 229 21.96 2.90 20.56
CA ASP A 229 21.28 3.64 19.48
C ASP A 229 20.08 2.83 18.99
N CYS A 230 18.87 3.30 19.29
CA CYS A 230 17.61 2.65 18.92
C CYS A 230 16.93 3.41 17.78
N LYS A 231 16.62 2.71 16.69
CA LYS A 231 15.89 3.27 15.54
C LYS A 231 14.61 2.50 15.30
N GLY A 232 13.62 3.16 14.71
CA GLY A 232 12.38 2.49 14.29
C GLY A 232 12.68 1.31 13.36
N LEU A 233 11.92 0.22 13.51
CA LEU A 233 12.08 -0.97 12.69
C LEU A 233 11.91 -0.64 11.20
N MET A 234 12.85 -1.13 10.39
CA MET A 234 12.79 -1.10 8.93
C MET A 234 12.25 -2.43 8.41
N VAL A 235 11.27 -2.38 7.53
CA VAL A 235 10.73 -3.56 6.86
C VAL A 235 11.10 -3.56 5.39
N LYS A 236 11.44 -4.74 4.88
CA LYS A 236 11.63 -5.00 3.45
C LYS A 236 10.62 -6.06 3.02
N GLY A 237 9.96 -5.82 1.89
CA GLY A 237 8.98 -6.76 1.33
C GLY A 237 8.74 -6.55 -0.15
N LYS A 238 7.83 -7.33 -0.71
CA LYS A 238 7.46 -7.30 -2.13
C LYS A 238 5.95 -7.36 -2.33
N PHE A 239 5.50 -6.69 -3.38
CA PHE A 239 4.21 -6.96 -4.01
C PHE A 239 4.40 -7.11 -5.53
N PHE A 240 3.43 -7.71 -6.20
CA PHE A 240 3.51 -8.10 -7.61
C PHE A 240 2.29 -7.62 -8.39
#